data_AF-A0A2U3KJI4-F1
#
_entry.id   AF-A0A2U3KJI4-F1
#
_cell.length_a   1.000
_cell.length_b   1.000
_cell.length_c   1.000
_cell.angle_alpha   90.00
_cell.angle_beta   90.00
_cell.angle_gamma   90.00
#
_symmetry.space_group_name_H-M   'P 1'
#
loop_
_entity.id
_entity.type
_entity.pdbx_description
1 polymer ?
#
loop_
_entity_poly.entity_id
_entity_poly.type
_entity_poly.pdbx_seq_one_letter_code
_entity_poly.pdbx_strand_id
1 'polypeptide(L)'
;MKTRVLDSWAILEWISGRQPATDLLGNLLSDAEEGPARLLMSAINVGEVYYFLRKNHSEALAESWRESSRTLPVTIEVPTGDDIWNAASLKGRFPISHADVSMPMTT
;
A
#
# COMPACT_ATOMS: atom_id res chain seq x y z
N MET A 1 10.94 15.08 5.79
CA MET A 1 10.44 13.70 5.73
C MET A 1 9.40 13.63 4.62
N LYS A 2 9.62 12.79 3.60
CA LYS A 2 8.66 12.62 2.49
C LYS A 2 7.67 11.51 2.87
N THR A 3 6.38 11.77 2.73
CA THR A 3 5.34 10.75 2.90
C THR A 3 4.95 10.17 1.55
N ARG A 4 4.75 8.86 1.49
CA ARG A 4 4.24 8.14 0.32
C ARG A 4 3.12 7.20 0.75
N VAL A 5 2.17 7.00 -0.14
CA VAL A 5 1.04 6.08 0.08
C VAL A 5 1.17 4.93 -0.90
N LEU A 6 1.16 3.70 -0.37
CA LEU A 6 1.22 2.49 -1.16
C LEU A 6 -0.19 2.00 -1.50
N ASP A 7 -0.34 1.55 -2.74
CA ASP A 7 -1.52 0.80 -3.17
C ASP A 7 -1.25 -0.71 -3.21
N SER A 8 -2.31 -1.48 -3.42
CA SER A 8 -2.23 -2.93 -3.50
C SER A 8 -1.39 -3.40 -4.69
N TRP A 9 -1.40 -2.66 -5.80
CA TRP A 9 -0.66 -3.05 -7.00
C TRP A 9 0.85 -2.91 -6.82
N ALA A 10 1.33 -1.83 -6.20
CA ALA A 10 2.75 -1.66 -5.89
C ALA A 10 3.32 -2.84 -5.07
N ILE A 11 2.56 -3.32 -4.09
CA ILE A 11 2.93 -4.50 -3.30
C ILE A 11 2.92 -5.77 -4.16
N LEU A 12 1.87 -6.00 -4.96
CA LEU A 12 1.74 -7.19 -5.80
C LEU A 12 2.88 -7.30 -6.82
N GLU A 13 3.25 -6.17 -7.42
CA GLU A 13 4.39 -6.07 -8.33
C GLU A 13 5.70 -6.43 -7.64
N TRP A 14 5.93 -5.89 -6.43
CA TRP A 14 7.10 -6.21 -5.62
C TRP A 14 7.18 -7.68 -5.25
N ILE A 15 6.07 -8.27 -4.75
CA ILE A 15 5.98 -9.72 -4.47
C ILE A 15 6.25 -10.55 -5.71
N SER A 16 5.80 -10.10 -6.89
CA SER A 16 6.01 -10.81 -8.16
C SER A 16 7.43 -10.69 -8.71
N GLY A 17 8.27 -9.82 -8.14
CA GLY A 17 9.62 -9.56 -8.64
C GLY A 17 9.66 -8.75 -9.94
N ARG A 18 8.58 -8.02 -10.30
CA ARG A 18 8.50 -7.27 -11.56
C ARG A 18 9.31 -5.98 -11.49
N GLN A 19 10.22 -5.81 -12.44
CA GLN A 19 11.00 -4.58 -12.59
C GLN A 19 10.22 -3.51 -13.38
N PRO A 20 10.39 -2.21 -13.06
CA PRO A 20 11.28 -1.64 -12.02
C PRO A 20 10.65 -1.56 -10.62
N ALA A 21 9.40 -2.02 -10.46
CA ALA A 21 8.62 -1.84 -9.23
C ALA A 21 9.28 -2.48 -8.01
N THR A 22 9.90 -3.65 -8.17
CA THR A 22 10.60 -4.33 -7.07
C THR A 22 11.73 -3.48 -6.48
N ASP A 23 12.60 -2.91 -7.31
CA ASP A 23 13.72 -2.09 -6.84
C ASP A 23 13.21 -0.78 -6.21
N LEU A 24 12.20 -0.16 -6.83
CA LEU A 24 11.62 1.07 -6.33
C LEU A 24 10.98 0.89 -4.95
N LEU A 25 10.19 -0.18 -4.76
CA LEU A 25 9.56 -0.42 -3.47
C LEU A 25 10.59 -0.87 -2.42
N GLY A 26 11.59 -1.67 -2.80
CA GLY A 26 12.70 -2.05 -1.92
C GLY A 26 13.41 -0.83 -1.34
N ASN A 27 13.78 0.14 -2.19
CA ASN A 27 14.40 1.38 -1.75
C ASN A 27 13.48 2.21 -0.83
N LEU A 28 12.19 2.29 -1.15
CA LEU A 28 11.23 3.00 -0.30
C LEU A 28 11.09 2.37 1.10
N LEU A 29 11.08 1.04 1.18
CA LEU A 29 11.01 0.31 2.45
C LEU A 29 12.28 0.56 3.27
N SER A 30 13.47 0.50 2.67
CA SER A 30 14.73 0.85 3.33
C SER A 30 14.76 2.30 3.81
N ASP A 31 14.33 3.25 2.97
CA ASP A 31 14.19 4.67 3.33
C ASP A 31 13.19 4.88 4.48
N ALA A 32 12.21 4.00 4.65
CA ALA A 32 11.24 4.08 5.74
C ALA A 32 11.81 3.51 7.05
N GLU A 33 12.63 2.47 6.98
CA GLU A 33 13.34 1.89 8.13
C GLU A 33 14.38 2.86 8.69
N GLU A 34 15.14 3.53 7.82
CA GLU A 34 16.21 4.44 8.21
C GLU A 34 15.70 5.84 8.67
N GLY A 35 14.40 6.12 8.49
CA GLY A 35 13.74 7.37 8.88
C GLY A 35 13.68 8.56 7.88
N PRO A 36 14.30 8.57 6.67
CA PRO A 36 14.11 9.68 5.74
C PRO A 36 12.70 9.74 5.09
N ALA A 37 11.96 8.64 5.07
CA ALA A 37 10.61 8.55 4.50
C ALA A 37 9.57 7.97 5.48
N ARG A 38 8.29 8.30 5.25
CA ARG A 38 7.14 7.66 5.91
C ARG A 38 6.26 6.99 4.85
N LEU A 39 6.01 5.69 5.01
CA LEU A 39 5.10 4.95 4.15
C LEU A 39 3.77 4.72 4.87
N LEU A 40 2.68 4.95 4.13
CA LEU A 40 1.32 4.68 4.58
C LEU A 40 0.67 3.66 3.63
N MET A 41 -0.23 2.84 4.14
CA MET A 41 -1.08 1.98 3.32
C MET A 41 -2.44 1.82 3.99
N SER A 42 -3.52 1.85 3.20
CA SER A 42 -4.86 1.59 3.75
C SER A 42 -5.03 0.11 4.11
N ALA A 43 -5.72 -0.18 5.21
CA ALA A 43 -6.16 -1.53 5.56
C ALA A 43 -6.99 -2.19 4.44
N ILE A 44 -7.69 -1.40 3.62
CA ILE A 44 -8.39 -1.90 2.42
C ILE A 44 -7.38 -2.45 1.42
N ASN A 45 -6.33 -1.70 1.09
CA ASN A 45 -5.29 -2.15 0.15
C ASN A 45 -4.57 -3.40 0.67
N VAL A 46 -4.33 -3.50 1.99
CA VAL A 46 -3.75 -4.72 2.60
C VAL A 46 -4.65 -5.93 2.34
N GLY A 47 -5.96 -5.77 2.50
CA GLY A 47 -6.96 -6.78 2.19
C GLY A 47 -7.06 -7.13 0.71
N GLU A 48 -6.90 -6.15 -0.18
CA GLU A 48 -6.88 -6.38 -1.64
C GLU A 48 -5.70 -7.27 -2.06
N VAL A 49 -4.50 -7.03 -1.51
CA VAL A 49 -3.34 -7.90 -1.74
C VAL A 49 -3.63 -9.32 -1.26
N TYR A 50 -4.17 -9.48 -0.04
CA TYR A 50 -4.56 -10.79 0.48
C TYR A 50 -5.54 -11.50 -0.45
N TYR A 51 -6.62 -10.82 -0.85
CA TYR A 51 -7.63 -11.36 -1.74
C TYR A 51 -7.02 -11.80 -3.08
N PHE A 52 -6.16 -10.96 -3.67
CA PHE A 52 -5.51 -11.26 -4.93
C PHE A 52 -4.61 -12.50 -4.82
N LEU A 53 -3.77 -12.57 -3.78
CA LEU A 53 -2.87 -13.71 -3.55
C LEU A 53 -3.67 -15.00 -3.31
N ARG A 54 -4.74 -14.92 -2.51
CA ARG A 54 -5.60 -16.05 -2.20
C ARG A 54 -6.29 -16.60 -3.46
N LYS A 55 -6.77 -15.70 -4.32
CA LYS A 55 -7.51 -16.04 -5.55
C LYS A 55 -6.61 -16.55 -6.68
N ASN A 56 -5.47 -15.90 -6.90
CA ASN A 56 -4.65 -16.14 -8.09
C ASN A 56 -3.40 -16.98 -7.82
N HIS A 57 -3.03 -17.17 -6.56
CA HIS A 57 -1.86 -17.95 -6.15
C HIS A 57 -2.27 -19.06 -5.17
N SER A 58 -2.01 -18.89 -3.88
CA SER A 58 -2.24 -19.93 -2.88
C SER A 58 -2.68 -19.35 -1.54
N GLU A 59 -3.29 -20.21 -0.71
CA GLU A 59 -3.64 -19.87 0.67
C GLU A 59 -2.42 -19.52 1.50
N ALA A 60 -1.37 -20.35 1.40
CA ALA A 60 -0.15 -20.18 2.15
C ALA A 60 0.51 -18.82 1.87
N LEU A 61 0.52 -18.38 0.60
CA LEU A 61 1.09 -17.08 0.23
C LEU A 61 0.23 -15.91 0.75
N ALA A 62 -1.10 -16.05 0.69
CA ALA A 62 -2.00 -15.04 1.25
C ALA A 62 -1.85 -14.90 2.77
N GLU A 63 -1.74 -16.02 3.49
CA GLU A 63 -1.56 -15.99 4.94
C GLU A 63 -0.18 -15.46 5.33
N SER A 64 0.86 -15.83 4.59
CA SER A 64 2.19 -15.23 4.75
C SER A 64 2.17 -13.71 4.55
N TRP A 65 1.39 -13.19 3.58
CA TRP A 65 1.17 -11.76 3.43
C TRP A 65 0.43 -11.15 4.63
N ARG A 66 -0.64 -11.81 5.12
CA ARG A 66 -1.39 -11.34 6.29
C ARG A 66 -0.50 -11.20 7.53
N GLU A 67 0.46 -12.09 7.70
CA GLU A 67 1.42 -12.04 8.81
C GLU A 67 2.50 -10.97 8.58
N SER A 68 3.17 -11.01 7.42
CA SER A 68 4.30 -10.12 7.11
C SER A 68 3.92 -8.66 6.85
N SER A 69 2.72 -8.38 6.37
CA SER A 69 2.25 -7.01 6.15
C SER A 69 2.27 -6.14 7.41
N ARG A 70 2.19 -6.75 8.61
CA ARG A 70 2.28 -6.06 9.90
C ARG A 70 3.72 -5.75 10.34
N THR A 71 4.71 -6.38 9.74
CA THR A 71 6.12 -6.22 10.08
C THR A 71 6.84 -5.28 9.11
N LEU A 72 6.19 -4.87 8.02
CA LEU A 72 6.75 -3.91 7.08
C LEU A 72 6.91 -2.54 7.75
N PRO A 73 7.89 -1.72 7.33
CA PRO A 73 8.06 -0.32 7.73
C PRO A 73 6.99 0.59 7.08
N VAL A 74 5.73 0.20 7.17
CA VAL A 74 4.57 0.87 6.57
C VAL A 74 3.50 1.02 7.64
N THR A 75 3.02 2.25 7.85
CA THR A 75 1.89 2.49 8.76
C THR A 75 0.59 2.08 8.06
N ILE A 76 -0.12 1.12 8.65
CA ILE A 76 -1.43 0.68 8.14
C ILE A 76 -2.53 1.54 8.77
N GLU A 77 -3.23 2.30 7.92
CA GLU A 77 -4.32 3.19 8.33
C GLU A 77 -5.67 2.52 8.07
N VAL A 78 -6.57 2.54 9.05
CA VAL A 78 -7.94 2.05 8.89
C VAL A 78 -8.82 3.22 8.47
N PRO A 79 -9.28 3.27 7.19
CA PRO A 79 -10.07 4.39 6.73
C PRO A 79 -11.45 4.40 7.36
N THR A 80 -11.96 5.59 7.66
CA THR A 80 -13.36 5.79 8.02
C THR A 80 -14.26 5.69 6.79
N GLY A 81 -15.58 5.61 7.01
CA GLY A 81 -16.55 5.65 5.91
C GLY A 81 -16.42 6.91 5.05
N ASP A 82 -16.15 8.06 5.66
CA ASP A 82 -15.97 9.33 4.96
C ASP A 82 -14.67 9.35 4.13
N ASP A 83 -13.58 8.77 4.66
CA ASP A 83 -12.32 8.65 3.91
C ASP A 83 -12.50 7.86 2.61
N ILE A 84 -13.30 6.79 2.66
CA ILE A 84 -13.62 5.96 1.50
C ILE A 84 -14.35 6.79 0.43
N TRP A 85 -15.38 7.54 0.83
CA TRP A 85 -16.14 8.38 -0.11
C TRP A 85 -15.30 9.53 -0.67
N ASN A 86 -14.46 10.15 0.16
CA ASN A 86 -13.54 11.19 -0.27
C ASN A 86 -12.53 10.66 -1.29
N ALA A 87 -11.94 9.49 -1.03
CA ALA A 87 -11.01 8.83 -1.96
C ALA A 87 -11.71 8.44 -3.28
N ALA A 88 -12.93 7.90 -3.22
CA ALA A 88 -13.71 7.54 -4.40
C ALA A 88 -14.06 8.77 -5.25
N SER A 89 -14.50 9.86 -4.62
CA SER A 89 -14.78 11.15 -5.27
C SER A 89 -13.55 11.71 -5.98
N LEU A 90 -12.38 11.64 -5.31
CA LEU A 90 -11.12 12.09 -5.89
C LEU A 90 -10.70 11.26 -7.12
N LYS A 91 -10.82 9.92 -7.05
CA LYS A 91 -10.57 9.00 -8.18
C LYS A 91 -11.54 9.23 -9.35
N GLY A 92 -12.77 9.64 -9.09
CA GLY A 92 -13.73 9.99 -10.13
C GLY A 92 -13.37 11.27 -10.88
N ARG A 93 -12.63 12.17 -10.24
CA ARG A 93 -12.25 13.49 -10.78
C ARG A 93 -10.91 13.50 -11.50
N PHE A 94 -10.02 12.56 -11.17
CA PHE A 94 -8.68 12.47 -11.73
C PHE A 94 -8.35 11.00 -12.03
N PRO A 95 -7.78 10.66 -13.21
CA PRO A 95 -7.31 9.32 -13.50
C PRO A 95 -6.01 9.04 -12.71
N ILE A 96 -6.11 8.97 -11.39
CA ILE A 96 -4.98 8.64 -10.50
C ILE A 96 -5.10 7.16 -10.13
N SER A 97 -4.03 6.39 -10.37
CA SER A 97 -3.85 5.14 -9.62
C SER A 97 -3.68 5.49 -8.14
N HIS A 98 -3.94 4.53 -7.26
CA HIS A 98 -4.16 4.78 -5.85
C HIS A 98 -2.88 5.19 -5.07
N ALA A 99 -1.77 5.42 -5.78
CA ALA A 99 -0.43 5.71 -5.27
C ALA A 99 -0.14 7.20 -4.95
N ASP A 100 -1.02 8.16 -5.29
CA ASP A 100 -0.69 9.60 -5.22
C ASP A 100 -1.69 10.47 -4.44
N VAL A 101 -2.39 9.90 -3.47
CA VAL A 101 -3.25 10.69 -2.57
C VAL A 101 -2.56 10.91 -1.24
N SER A 102 -1.82 12.02 -1.11
CA SER A 102 -1.51 12.58 0.20
C SER A 102 -2.75 13.29 0.73
N MET A 103 -3.55 12.63 1.56
CA MET A 103 -4.50 13.36 2.40
C MET A 103 -3.72 14.21 3.41
N PRO A 104 -3.99 15.52 3.55
CA PRO A 104 -3.49 16.27 4.69
C PRO A 104 -4.20 15.75 5.94
N MET A 105 -3.48 14.95 6.74
CA MET A 105 -3.89 14.65 8.10
C MET A 105 -3.88 15.97 8.86
N THR A 106 -5.06 16.41 9.31
CA THR A 106 -5.19 17.62 10.12
C THR A 106 -4.48 17.38 11.46
N THR A 107 -3.74 18.39 11.89
CA THR A 107 -2.84 18.40 13.07
C THR A 107 -3.54 18.02 14.37
#